data_AF-A0A7J6PGS3-F1
#
_entry.id   AF-A0A7J6PGS3-F1
#
_cell.length_a   1.000
_cell.length_b   1.000
_cell.length_c   1.000
_cell.angle_alpha   90.00
_cell.angle_beta   90.00
_cell.angle_gamma   90.00
#
_symmetry.space_group_name_H-M   'P 1'
#
loop_
_entity.id
_entity.type
_entity.pdbx_description
1 polymer ?
#
loop_
_entity_poly.entity_id
_entity_poly.type
_entity_poly.pdbx_seq_one_letter_code
_entity_poly.pdbx_strand_id
1 'polypeptide(L)'
;MGFTSIKNVFDLEVLALAVLSTRHLWRVRNHQLSERKASLRGERPQSTGFKARVQNMWGKVTEGDPVYIRILGTLAAIGIIVVSILSCFNFANSVLNPLTYILIVFYLIFGIILCFIEIVPSSGVTNWFVERAAFLGTLTGRGLVYLYLGLLFIGGGSQNGASSWAYIVLGIYLVVIAIIFMITGWRLSSNRAAGSLPNSRV
;
A
#
# COMPACT_ATOMS: atom_id res chain seq x y z
N MET A 1 33.20 71.28 -22.96
CA MET A 1 33.91 70.36 -22.04
C MET A 1 33.14 70.36 -20.72
N GLY A 2 32.57 69.24 -20.27
CA GLY A 2 31.89 69.21 -18.95
C GLY A 2 30.76 68.19 -18.73
N PHE A 3 30.80 66.98 -19.29
CA PHE A 3 29.72 65.98 -19.09
C PHE A 3 30.19 64.57 -18.66
N THR A 4 31.46 64.39 -18.26
CA THR A 4 32.00 63.07 -17.87
C THR A 4 31.93 62.75 -16.38
N SER A 5 31.54 63.69 -15.50
CA SER A 5 31.63 63.49 -14.04
C SER A 5 30.38 62.87 -13.38
N ILE A 6 29.21 62.90 -14.04
CA ILE A 6 27.93 62.49 -13.41
C ILE A 6 27.68 60.97 -13.50
N LYS A 7 28.31 60.26 -14.45
CA LYS A 7 28.09 58.81 -14.62
C LYS A 7 28.68 57.96 -13.48
N ASN A 8 29.78 58.41 -12.87
CA ASN A 8 30.48 57.62 -11.86
C ASN A 8 29.74 57.54 -10.51
N VAL A 9 28.85 58.49 -10.22
CA VAL A 9 28.11 58.53 -8.93
C VAL A 9 26.98 57.50 -8.92
N PHE A 10 26.29 57.32 -10.05
CA PHE A 10 25.20 56.33 -10.16
C PHE A 10 25.70 54.89 -10.11
N ASP A 11 26.88 54.60 -10.68
CA ASP A 11 27.44 53.25 -10.64
C ASP A 11 27.82 52.81 -9.21
N LEU A 12 28.22 53.75 -8.35
CA LEU A 12 28.57 53.46 -6.94
C LEU A 12 27.36 53.10 -6.08
N GLU A 13 26.21 53.76 -6.26
CA GLU A 13 24.98 53.44 -5.51
C GLU A 13 24.38 52.09 -5.92
N VAL A 14 24.40 51.77 -7.22
CA VAL A 14 23.91 50.48 -7.73
C VAL A 14 24.79 49.33 -7.22
N LEU A 15 26.12 49.53 -7.14
CA LEU A 15 27.04 48.55 -6.57
C LEU A 15 26.81 48.36 -5.06
N ALA A 16 26.55 49.44 -4.32
CA ALA A 16 26.25 49.36 -2.90
C ALA A 16 24.94 48.59 -2.63
N LEU A 17 23.90 48.83 -3.42
CA LEU A 17 22.61 48.11 -3.31
C LEU A 17 22.75 46.62 -3.67
N ALA A 18 23.54 46.28 -4.69
CA ALA A 18 23.81 44.90 -5.07
C ALA A 18 24.58 44.13 -3.96
N VAL A 19 25.54 44.80 -3.31
CA VAL A 19 26.30 44.24 -2.18
C VAL A 19 25.42 44.07 -0.93
N LEU A 20 24.49 44.99 -0.66
CA LEU A 20 23.52 44.87 0.43
C LEU A 20 22.53 43.71 0.22
N SER A 21 22.03 43.55 -1.01
CA SER A 21 21.10 42.47 -1.38
C SER A 21 21.72 41.08 -1.23
N THR A 22 22.94 40.90 -1.74
CA THR A 22 23.67 39.62 -1.64
C THR A 22 24.00 39.24 -0.19
N ARG A 23 24.35 40.23 0.67
CA ARG A 23 24.54 40.00 2.11
C ARG A 23 23.26 39.56 2.82
N HIS A 24 22.10 40.14 2.46
CA HIS A 24 20.82 39.76 3.07
C HIS A 24 20.39 38.34 2.67
N LEU A 25 20.54 37.97 1.39
CA LEU A 25 20.22 36.63 0.89
C LEU A 25 21.12 35.55 1.52
N TRP A 26 22.41 35.85 1.71
CA TRP A 26 23.33 34.93 2.39
C TRP A 26 22.93 34.68 3.85
N ARG A 27 22.49 35.73 4.57
CA ARG A 27 22.02 35.61 5.96
C ARG A 27 20.77 34.75 6.07
N VAL A 28 19.78 34.94 5.20
CA VAL A 28 18.53 34.15 5.21
C VAL A 28 18.79 32.67 4.90
N ARG A 29 19.66 32.39 3.91
CA ARG A 29 20.03 31.01 3.55
C ARG A 29 20.72 30.28 4.71
N ASN A 30 21.60 30.96 5.44
CA ASN A 30 22.31 30.35 6.56
C ASN A 30 21.39 30.05 7.75
N HIS A 31 20.37 30.89 8.00
CA HIS A 31 19.38 30.63 9.04
C HIS A 31 18.54 29.38 8.73
N GLN A 32 18.12 29.23 7.47
CA GLN A 32 17.40 28.03 7.01
C GLN A 32 18.26 26.76 7.10
N LEU A 33 19.56 26.88 6.82
CA LEU A 33 20.50 25.76 6.96
C LEU A 33 20.77 25.40 8.43
N SER A 34 20.81 26.37 9.35
CA SER A 34 20.98 26.07 10.77
C SER A 34 19.75 25.41 11.36
N GLU A 35 18.54 25.83 10.98
CA GLU A 35 17.29 25.18 11.41
C GLU A 35 17.18 23.75 10.88
N ARG A 36 17.55 23.51 9.61
CA ARG A 36 17.64 22.15 9.06
C ARG A 36 18.68 21.28 9.76
N LYS A 37 19.83 21.84 10.14
CA LYS A 37 20.87 21.09 10.88
C LYS A 37 20.45 20.80 12.33
N ALA A 38 19.68 21.70 12.95
CA ALA A 38 19.14 21.51 14.29
C ALA A 38 18.05 20.44 14.32
N SER A 39 17.16 20.39 13.33
CA SER A 39 16.12 19.35 13.24
C SER A 39 16.72 17.94 13.01
N LEU A 40 17.85 17.84 12.32
CA LEU A 40 18.53 16.58 12.05
C LEU A 40 19.38 16.04 13.22
N ARG A 41 19.71 16.85 14.23
CA ARG A 41 20.54 16.41 15.38
C ARG A 41 19.75 15.66 16.47
N GLY A 42 18.42 15.61 16.39
CA GLY A 42 17.56 14.96 17.38
C GLY A 42 17.22 13.49 17.11
N GLU A 43 17.37 13.01 15.88
CA GLU A 43 17.09 11.61 15.56
C GLU A 43 18.32 10.76 15.88
N ARG A 44 18.36 10.24 17.12
CA ARG A 44 19.24 9.12 17.44
C ARG A 44 19.05 8.03 16.38
N PRO A 45 20.12 7.43 15.83
CA PRO A 45 20.00 6.36 14.85
C PRO A 45 19.16 5.25 15.46
N GLN A 46 17.88 5.19 15.04
CA GLN A 46 16.97 4.12 15.41
C GLN A 46 17.68 2.82 15.05
N SER A 47 17.86 1.96 16.04
CA SER A 47 18.55 0.68 15.93
C SER A 47 18.16 0.01 14.61
N THR A 48 19.11 -0.18 13.70
CA THR A 48 18.93 -0.77 12.38
C THR A 48 18.62 -2.28 12.43
N GLY A 49 18.12 -2.77 13.57
CA GLY A 49 17.67 -4.13 13.72
C GLY A 49 16.50 -4.43 12.79
N PHE A 50 16.50 -5.63 12.21
CA PHE A 50 15.44 -6.12 11.34
C PHE A 50 14.04 -5.92 11.95
N LYS A 51 13.89 -6.11 13.26
CA LYS A 51 12.64 -5.85 13.99
C LYS A 51 12.15 -4.40 13.88
N ALA A 52 13.04 -3.41 13.99
CA ALA A 52 12.69 -2.00 13.87
C ALA A 52 12.33 -1.62 12.41
N ARG A 53 13.00 -2.23 11.42
CA ARG A 53 12.64 -2.09 10.00
C ARG A 53 11.25 -2.67 9.71
N VAL A 54 10.97 -3.88 10.21
CA VAL A 54 9.66 -4.51 10.09
C VAL A 54 8.60 -3.65 10.79
N GLN A 55 8.86 -3.19 12.01
CA GLN A 55 7.91 -2.35 12.76
C GLN A 55 7.66 -1.00 12.08
N ASN A 56 8.67 -0.34 11.50
CA ASN A 56 8.49 0.91 10.75
C ASN A 56 7.76 0.70 9.40
N MET A 57 8.04 -0.40 8.69
CA MET A 57 7.30 -0.75 7.46
C MET A 57 5.84 -1.07 7.76
N TRP A 58 5.58 -1.79 8.86
CA TRP A 58 4.24 -2.09 9.29
C TRP A 58 3.53 -0.82 9.75
N GLY A 59 4.17 -0.02 10.61
CA GLY A 59 3.65 1.22 11.20
C GLY A 59 3.12 2.23 10.16
N LYS A 60 3.90 2.48 9.10
CA LYS A 60 3.51 3.44 8.04
C LYS A 60 2.38 2.94 7.14
N VAL A 61 2.18 1.63 7.02
CA VAL A 61 1.09 1.06 6.22
C VAL A 61 -0.14 0.75 7.08
N THR A 62 0.01 0.68 8.41
CA THR A 62 -1.08 0.45 9.37
C THR A 62 -1.84 1.71 9.80
N GLU A 63 -1.64 2.89 9.20
CA GLU A 63 -2.36 4.12 9.59
C GLU A 63 -3.88 4.10 9.35
N GLY A 64 -4.49 2.95 9.06
CA GLY A 64 -5.95 2.81 9.02
C GLY A 64 -6.48 1.37 9.05
N ASP A 65 -5.66 0.37 8.71
CA ASP A 65 -6.11 -1.01 8.65
C ASP A 65 -5.83 -1.75 9.96
N PRO A 66 -6.86 -2.29 10.63
CA PRO A 66 -6.65 -3.04 11.85
C PRO A 66 -5.91 -4.36 11.58
N VAL A 67 -4.90 -4.66 12.41
CA VAL A 67 -3.97 -5.78 12.24
C VAL A 67 -4.67 -7.13 12.07
N TYR A 68 -5.78 -7.36 12.77
CA TYR A 68 -6.52 -8.63 12.70
C TYR A 68 -7.07 -8.93 11.30
N ILE A 69 -7.45 -7.90 10.53
CA ILE A 69 -7.98 -8.09 9.16
C ILE A 69 -6.88 -8.61 8.24
N ARG A 70 -5.67 -8.11 8.40
CA ARG A 70 -4.50 -8.54 7.61
C ARG A 70 -4.10 -9.97 7.94
N ILE A 71 -4.18 -10.36 9.22
CA ILE A 71 -3.93 -11.75 9.64
C ILE A 71 -4.96 -12.68 8.98
N LEU A 72 -6.25 -12.33 9.01
CA LEU A 72 -7.30 -13.12 8.36
C LEU A 72 -7.10 -13.21 6.84
N GLY A 73 -6.81 -12.10 6.17
CA GLY A 73 -6.51 -12.10 4.73
C GLY A 73 -5.28 -12.93 4.37
N THR A 74 -4.23 -12.87 5.20
CA THR A 74 -3.01 -13.69 5.01
C THR A 74 -3.33 -15.18 5.14
N LEU A 75 -4.11 -15.59 6.15
CA LEU A 75 -4.54 -16.99 6.32
C LEU A 75 -5.39 -17.47 5.15
N ALA A 76 -6.29 -16.62 4.63
CA ALA A 76 -7.05 -16.91 3.41
C ALA A 76 -6.14 -17.13 2.19
N ALA A 77 -5.17 -16.25 1.95
CA ALA A 77 -4.24 -16.36 0.83
C ALA A 77 -3.38 -17.63 0.93
N ILE A 78 -2.87 -17.96 2.12
CA ILE A 78 -2.12 -19.21 2.37
C ILE A 78 -3.01 -20.42 2.12
N GLY A 79 -4.26 -20.41 2.60
CA GLY A 79 -5.24 -21.48 2.36
C GLY A 79 -5.48 -21.73 0.88
N ILE A 80 -5.65 -20.66 0.09
CA ILE A 80 -5.80 -20.75 -1.37
C ILE A 80 -4.57 -21.40 -2.00
N ILE A 81 -3.36 -20.98 -1.63
CA ILE A 81 -2.11 -21.54 -2.17
C ILE A 81 -1.98 -23.02 -1.82
N VAL A 82 -2.19 -23.40 -0.56
CA VAL A 82 -2.07 -24.78 -0.09
C VAL A 82 -3.07 -25.68 -0.81
N VAL A 83 -4.34 -25.30 -0.87
CA VAL A 83 -5.37 -26.09 -1.58
C VAL A 83 -5.06 -26.18 -3.07
N SER A 84 -4.56 -25.10 -3.70
CA SER A 84 -4.17 -25.12 -5.11
C SER A 84 -3.01 -26.09 -5.37
N ILE A 85 -1.97 -26.08 -4.52
CA ILE A 85 -0.84 -27.01 -4.61
C ILE A 85 -1.29 -28.46 -4.41
N LEU A 86 -2.12 -28.72 -3.39
CA LEU A 86 -2.66 -30.06 -3.14
C LEU A 86 -3.46 -30.58 -4.34
N SER A 87 -4.13 -29.68 -5.05
CA SER A 87 -4.93 -30.01 -6.23
C SER A 87 -4.09 -30.33 -7.45
N CYS A 88 -2.87 -29.79 -7.55
CA CYS A 88 -1.90 -30.18 -8.58
C CYS A 88 -1.48 -31.65 -8.48
N PHE A 89 -1.50 -32.27 -7.29
CA PHE A 89 -1.17 -33.69 -7.15
C PHE A 89 -2.25 -34.61 -7.74
N ASN A 90 -3.47 -34.12 -7.99
CA ASN A 90 -4.51 -34.84 -8.69
C ASN A 90 -4.44 -34.65 -10.23
N PHE A 91 -3.22 -34.56 -10.76
CA PHE A 91 -2.94 -34.20 -12.16
C PHE A 91 -3.65 -35.14 -13.16
N ALA A 92 -3.66 -36.45 -12.89
CA ALA A 92 -4.27 -37.44 -13.78
C ALA A 92 -5.77 -37.18 -14.00
N ASN A 93 -6.49 -36.74 -12.96
CA ASN A 93 -7.91 -36.38 -13.08
C ASN A 93 -8.10 -34.96 -13.67
N SER A 94 -7.14 -34.06 -13.44
CA SER A 94 -7.17 -32.70 -14.01
C SER A 94 -6.94 -32.67 -15.52
N VAL A 95 -6.16 -33.60 -16.10
CA VAL A 95 -5.95 -33.65 -17.56
C VAL A 95 -7.25 -33.96 -18.32
N LEU A 96 -8.17 -34.71 -17.71
CA LEU A 96 -9.47 -35.01 -18.30
C LEU A 96 -10.44 -33.82 -18.26
N ASN A 97 -10.18 -32.82 -17.41
CA ASN A 97 -11.04 -31.66 -17.20
C ASN A 97 -10.20 -30.36 -17.33
N PRO A 98 -9.98 -29.85 -18.56
CA PRO A 98 -9.09 -28.70 -18.78
C PRO A 98 -9.53 -27.44 -18.04
N LEU A 99 -10.84 -27.28 -17.77
CA LEU A 99 -11.38 -26.19 -16.98
C LEU A 99 -10.87 -26.21 -15.54
N THR A 100 -10.80 -27.38 -14.91
CA THR A 100 -10.26 -27.54 -13.55
C THR A 100 -8.80 -27.11 -13.48
N TYR A 101 -8.00 -27.48 -14.49
CA TYR A 101 -6.61 -27.08 -14.56
C TYR A 101 -6.45 -25.54 -14.64
N ILE A 102 -7.24 -24.89 -15.50
CA ILE A 102 -7.23 -23.42 -15.62
C ILE A 102 -7.61 -22.77 -14.29
N LEU A 103 -8.63 -23.30 -13.60
CA LEU A 103 -9.04 -22.79 -12.29
C LEU A 103 -7.95 -22.97 -11.22
N ILE A 104 -7.24 -24.10 -11.19
CA ILE A 104 -6.14 -24.33 -10.23
C ILE A 104 -5.02 -23.32 -10.46
N VAL A 105 -4.60 -23.12 -11.71
CA VAL A 105 -3.56 -22.12 -12.05
C VAL A 105 -4.04 -20.71 -11.69
N PHE A 106 -5.30 -20.40 -11.98
CA PHE A 106 -5.93 -19.13 -11.62
C PHE A 106 -5.89 -18.89 -10.11
N TYR A 107 -6.34 -19.85 -9.30
CA TYR A 107 -6.33 -19.76 -7.84
C TYR A 107 -4.91 -19.62 -7.28
N LEU A 108 -3.94 -20.35 -7.84
CA LEU A 108 -2.56 -20.27 -7.40
C LEU A 108 -1.98 -18.86 -7.64
N ILE A 109 -2.20 -18.30 -8.83
CA ILE A 109 -1.73 -16.94 -9.16
C ILE A 109 -2.37 -15.90 -8.23
N PHE A 110 -3.70 -15.93 -8.08
CA PHE A 110 -4.39 -14.98 -7.19
C PHE A 110 -4.04 -15.17 -5.72
N GLY A 111 -3.87 -16.41 -5.26
CA GLY A 111 -3.41 -16.72 -3.91
C GLY A 111 -2.04 -16.12 -3.63
N ILE A 112 -1.10 -16.24 -4.56
CA ILE A 112 0.24 -15.63 -4.45
C ILE A 112 0.14 -14.11 -4.41
N ILE A 113 -0.63 -13.50 -5.33
CA ILE A 113 -0.80 -12.04 -5.39
C ILE A 113 -1.38 -11.52 -4.07
N LEU A 114 -2.46 -12.12 -3.57
CA LEU A 114 -3.09 -11.73 -2.30
C LEU A 114 -2.14 -11.94 -1.12
N CYS A 115 -1.36 -13.01 -1.11
CA CYS A 115 -0.35 -13.26 -0.08
C CYS A 115 0.69 -12.13 -0.02
N PHE A 116 1.21 -11.69 -1.17
CA PHE A 116 2.15 -10.56 -1.22
C PHE A 116 1.51 -9.25 -0.75
N ILE A 117 0.28 -8.97 -1.17
CA ILE A 117 -0.45 -7.76 -0.78
C ILE A 117 -0.66 -7.72 0.74
N GLU A 118 -1.04 -8.84 1.35
CA GLU A 118 -1.34 -8.89 2.79
C GLU A 118 -0.07 -8.90 3.67
N ILE A 119 0.97 -9.65 3.29
CA ILE A 119 2.20 -9.78 4.07
C ILE A 119 3.10 -8.55 3.93
N VAL A 120 3.31 -8.06 2.70
CA VAL A 120 4.27 -6.99 2.41
C VAL A 120 3.63 -5.88 1.57
N PRO A 121 2.73 -5.07 2.16
CA PRO A 121 1.96 -4.08 1.42
C PRO A 121 2.82 -2.93 0.89
N SER A 122 3.99 -2.69 1.48
CA SER A 122 4.98 -1.69 1.01
C SER A 122 6.01 -2.25 0.03
N SER A 123 5.87 -3.49 -0.44
CA SER A 123 6.80 -4.04 -1.42
C SER A 123 6.61 -3.38 -2.78
N GLY A 124 7.69 -3.27 -3.57
CA GLY A 124 7.59 -2.80 -4.95
C GLY A 124 6.66 -3.66 -5.80
N VAL A 125 6.56 -4.95 -5.51
CA VAL A 125 5.63 -5.89 -6.16
C VAL A 125 4.18 -5.52 -5.84
N THR A 126 3.85 -5.27 -4.57
CA THR A 126 2.52 -4.84 -4.17
C THR A 126 2.15 -3.51 -4.82
N ASN A 127 3.05 -2.53 -4.81
CA ASN A 127 2.81 -1.25 -5.48
C ASN A 127 2.55 -1.43 -6.99
N TRP A 128 3.34 -2.27 -7.67
CA TRP A 128 3.16 -2.58 -9.09
C TRP A 128 1.78 -3.20 -9.40
N PHE A 129 1.27 -4.06 -8.51
CA PHE A 129 -0.08 -4.62 -8.63
C PHE A 129 -1.16 -3.58 -8.33
N VAL A 130 -1.01 -2.79 -7.27
CA VAL A 130 -1.96 -1.75 -6.89
C VAL A 130 -2.05 -0.66 -7.94
N GLU A 131 -0.94 -0.31 -8.60
CA GLU A 131 -0.94 0.63 -9.73
C GLU A 131 -1.76 0.13 -10.92
N ARG A 132 -1.68 -1.18 -11.23
CA ARG A 132 -2.47 -1.80 -12.33
C ARG A 132 -3.91 -2.08 -11.94
N ALA A 133 -4.15 -2.35 -10.66
CA ALA A 133 -5.42 -2.77 -10.12
C ALA A 133 -5.70 -1.98 -8.84
N ALA A 134 -6.05 -0.70 -8.99
CA ALA A 134 -6.27 0.23 -7.87
C ALA A 134 -7.28 -0.30 -6.84
N PHE A 135 -8.25 -1.12 -7.27
CA PHE A 135 -9.21 -1.74 -6.36
C PHE A 135 -8.56 -2.67 -5.33
N LEU A 136 -7.45 -3.36 -5.65
CA LEU A 136 -6.69 -4.19 -4.71
C LEU A 136 -6.03 -3.38 -3.59
N GLY A 137 -5.79 -2.08 -3.81
CA GLY A 137 -5.29 -1.18 -2.77
C GLY A 137 -6.35 -0.78 -1.74
N THR A 138 -7.64 -0.98 -2.05
CA THR A 138 -8.75 -0.63 -1.16
C THR A 138 -9.19 -1.84 -0.33
N LEU A 139 -9.58 -1.63 0.94
CA LEU A 139 -10.08 -2.73 1.80
C LEU A 139 -11.33 -3.39 1.18
N THR A 140 -12.25 -2.58 0.65
CA THR A 140 -13.48 -3.07 0.00
C THR A 140 -13.17 -3.84 -1.28
N GLY A 141 -12.23 -3.37 -2.11
CA GLY A 141 -11.85 -4.06 -3.34
C GLY A 141 -11.15 -5.40 -3.08
N ARG A 142 -10.30 -5.49 -2.04
CA ARG A 142 -9.79 -6.79 -1.56
C ARG A 142 -10.92 -7.72 -1.10
N GLY A 143 -11.88 -7.20 -0.36
CA GLY A 143 -13.10 -7.93 0.03
C GLY A 143 -13.87 -8.49 -1.18
N LEU A 144 -14.03 -7.70 -2.25
CA LEU A 144 -14.66 -8.16 -3.49
C LEU A 144 -13.88 -9.31 -4.16
N VAL A 145 -12.54 -9.27 -4.15
CA VAL A 145 -11.72 -10.37 -4.67
C VAL A 145 -11.88 -11.63 -3.83
N TYR A 146 -11.85 -11.53 -2.50
CA TYR A 146 -12.12 -12.67 -1.63
C TYR A 146 -13.53 -13.24 -1.84
N LEU A 147 -14.54 -12.38 -2.06
CA LEU A 147 -15.91 -12.82 -2.34
C LEU A 147 -15.96 -13.60 -3.66
N TYR A 148 -15.37 -13.04 -4.72
CA TYR A 148 -15.31 -13.66 -6.03
C TYR A 148 -14.60 -15.01 -5.99
N LEU A 149 -13.42 -15.08 -5.34
CA LEU A 149 -12.69 -16.33 -5.15
C LEU A 149 -13.48 -17.32 -4.30
N GLY A 150 -14.13 -16.88 -3.22
CA GLY A 150 -14.96 -17.74 -2.37
C GLY A 150 -16.12 -18.39 -3.13
N LEU A 151 -16.83 -17.61 -3.95
CA LEU A 151 -17.90 -18.10 -4.81
C LEU A 151 -17.37 -19.06 -5.88
N LEU A 152 -16.21 -18.77 -6.47
CA LEU A 152 -15.54 -19.68 -7.40
C LEU A 152 -15.10 -20.98 -6.73
N PHE A 153 -14.60 -20.94 -5.49
CA PHE A 153 -14.24 -22.14 -4.72
C PHE A 153 -15.47 -23.01 -4.43
N ILE A 154 -16.60 -22.40 -4.05
CA ILE A 154 -17.86 -23.12 -3.81
C ILE A 154 -18.41 -23.72 -5.11
N GLY A 155 -18.47 -22.93 -6.19
CA GLY A 155 -19.03 -23.38 -7.48
C GLY A 155 -18.13 -24.38 -8.22
N GLY A 156 -16.83 -24.14 -8.25
CA GLY A 156 -15.85 -24.98 -8.94
C GLY A 156 -15.43 -26.22 -8.15
N GLY A 157 -15.44 -26.16 -6.82
CA GLY A 157 -15.03 -27.26 -5.94
C GLY A 157 -15.92 -28.50 -6.02
N SER A 158 -17.19 -28.32 -6.42
CA SER A 158 -18.17 -29.41 -6.55
C SER A 158 -17.76 -30.49 -7.57
N GLN A 159 -16.83 -30.21 -8.48
CA GLN A 159 -16.45 -31.12 -9.57
C GLN A 159 -15.27 -32.04 -9.23
N ASN A 160 -14.54 -31.79 -8.12
CA ASN A 160 -13.25 -32.43 -7.83
C ASN A 160 -13.31 -33.68 -6.92
N GLY A 161 -14.49 -34.28 -6.70
CA GLY A 161 -14.60 -35.54 -5.95
C GLY A 161 -14.26 -35.41 -4.46
N ALA A 162 -13.41 -36.30 -3.92
CA ALA A 162 -13.13 -36.40 -2.47
C ALA A 162 -12.45 -35.15 -1.86
N SER A 163 -11.81 -34.30 -2.65
CA SER A 163 -11.27 -33.01 -2.19
C SER A 163 -12.31 -31.88 -2.18
N SER A 164 -13.54 -32.12 -2.63
CA SER A 164 -14.63 -31.12 -2.70
C SER A 164 -14.92 -30.43 -1.38
N TRP A 165 -14.83 -31.14 -0.24
CA TRP A 165 -15.11 -30.56 1.07
C TRP A 165 -14.11 -29.46 1.43
N ALA A 166 -12.83 -29.62 1.08
CA ALA A 166 -11.81 -28.61 1.37
C ALA A 166 -12.09 -27.32 0.59
N TYR A 167 -12.52 -27.43 -0.66
CA TYR A 167 -12.92 -26.29 -1.47
C TYR A 167 -14.15 -25.57 -0.91
N ILE A 168 -15.16 -26.32 -0.46
CA ILE A 168 -16.38 -25.75 0.13
C ILE A 168 -16.04 -25.02 1.43
N VAL A 169 -15.29 -25.66 2.34
CA VAL A 169 -14.90 -25.06 3.62
C VAL A 169 -14.06 -23.81 3.40
N LEU A 170 -13.05 -23.87 2.53
CA LEU A 170 -12.24 -22.70 2.20
C LEU A 170 -13.06 -21.61 1.52
N GLY A 171 -13.96 -21.98 0.60
CA GLY A 171 -14.84 -21.03 -0.08
C GLY A 171 -15.78 -20.28 0.88
N ILE A 172 -16.41 -20.99 1.83
CA ILE A 172 -17.21 -20.37 2.90
C ILE A 172 -16.34 -19.42 3.74
N TYR A 173 -15.13 -19.85 4.11
CA TYR A 173 -14.20 -19.01 4.86
C TYR A 173 -13.85 -17.71 4.11
N LEU A 174 -13.59 -17.79 2.80
CA LEU A 174 -13.32 -16.62 1.95
C LEU A 174 -14.53 -15.67 1.88
N VAL A 175 -15.75 -16.20 1.79
CA VAL A 175 -16.98 -15.39 1.81
C VAL A 175 -17.14 -14.65 3.14
N VAL A 176 -16.89 -15.32 4.27
CA VAL A 176 -16.95 -14.68 5.60
C VAL A 176 -15.92 -13.56 5.71
N ILE A 177 -14.68 -13.81 5.29
CA ILE A 177 -13.62 -12.80 5.28
C ILE A 177 -13.99 -11.63 4.37
N ALA A 178 -14.53 -11.89 3.19
CA ALA A 178 -14.97 -10.86 2.27
C ALA A 178 -16.00 -9.92 2.90
N ILE A 179 -16.99 -10.47 3.60
CA ILE A 179 -18.01 -9.69 4.32
C ILE A 179 -17.36 -8.82 5.40
N ILE A 180 -16.42 -9.37 6.18
CA ILE A 180 -15.69 -8.62 7.21
C ILE A 180 -14.88 -7.46 6.59
N PHE A 181 -14.20 -7.71 5.46
CA PHE A 181 -13.45 -6.69 4.72
C PHE A 181 -14.37 -5.59 4.19
N MET A 182 -15.52 -5.94 3.63
CA MET A 182 -16.49 -4.95 3.12
C MET A 182 -17.07 -4.08 4.23
N ILE A 183 -17.50 -4.68 5.35
CA ILE A 183 -18.08 -3.94 6.49
C ILE A 183 -17.04 -2.99 7.09
N THR A 184 -15.81 -3.47 7.29
CA THR A 184 -14.74 -2.63 7.84
C THR A 184 -14.36 -1.52 6.87
N GLY A 185 -14.31 -1.82 5.57
CA GLY A 185 -13.95 -0.87 4.53
C GLY A 185 -14.98 0.25 4.42
N TRP A 186 -16.26 -0.11 4.50
CA TRP A 186 -17.35 0.85 4.56
C TRP A 186 -17.24 1.77 5.77
N ARG A 187 -17.04 1.20 6.98
CA ARG A 187 -16.91 1.99 8.21
C ARG A 187 -15.75 2.99 8.15
N LEU A 188 -14.59 2.56 7.66
CA LEU A 188 -13.42 3.43 7.50
C LEU A 188 -13.66 4.54 6.47
N SER A 189 -14.34 4.22 5.36
CA SER A 189 -14.72 5.22 4.35
C SER A 189 -15.69 6.27 4.92
N SER A 190 -16.72 5.84 5.66
CA SER A 190 -17.69 6.75 6.29
C SER A 190 -17.03 7.70 7.31
N ASN A 191 -16.10 7.21 8.13
CA ASN A 191 -15.41 8.05 9.12
C ASN A 191 -14.54 9.13 8.46
N ARG A 192 -13.90 8.82 7.32
CA ARG A 192 -13.10 9.81 6.58
C ARG A 192 -13.97 10.92 5.99
N ALA A 193 -15.16 10.58 5.48
CA ALA A 193 -16.11 11.56 4.95
C ALA A 193 -16.65 12.50 6.05
N ALA A 194 -16.88 11.98 7.26
CA ALA A 194 -17.33 12.80 8.39
C ALA A 194 -16.24 13.76 8.90
N GLY A 195 -14.97 13.33 8.91
CA GLY A 195 -13.84 14.15 9.37
C GLY A 195 -13.42 15.26 8.41
N SER A 196 -13.80 15.18 7.12
CA SER A 196 -13.43 16.18 6.11
C SER A 196 -14.35 17.40 6.03
N LEU A 197 -15.43 17.45 6.84
CA LEU A 197 -16.28 18.63 6.87
C LEU A 197 -15.48 19.82 7.44
N PRO A 198 -15.20 20.87 6.63
CA PRO A 198 -14.45 22.02 7.10
C PRO A 198 -15.20 22.62 8.29
N ASN A 199 -14.49 22.86 9.38
CA ASN A 199 -15.02 23.56 10.55
C ASN A 199 -15.25 25.03 10.17
N SER A 200 -16.25 25.29 9.33
CA SER A 200 -16.60 26.60 8.79
C SER A 200 -17.42 27.45 9.77
N ARG A 201 -17.44 27.06 11.05
CA ARG A 201 -17.94 27.91 12.13
C ARG A 201 -16.79 28.73 12.71
N VAL A 202 -16.36 29.77 11.99
CA VAL A 202 -15.75 30.98 12.55
C VAL A 202 -16.18 32.16 11.70
#